data_AF-A0A812SZY5-F1
#
_entry.id   AF-A0A812SZY5-F1
#
_cell.length_a   1.000
_cell.length_b   1.000
_cell.length_c   1.000
_cell.angle_alpha   90.00
_cell.angle_beta   90.00
_cell.angle_gamma   90.00
#
_symmetry.space_group_name_H-M   'P 1'
#
loop_
_entity.id
_entity.type
_entity.pdbx_description
1 polymer ?
#
loop_
_entity_poly.entity_id
_entity_poly.type
_entity_poly.pdbx_seq_one_letter_code
_entity_poly.pdbx_strand_id
1 'polypeptide(L)'
;MPSETVLQHMEQFGSAKIVKRCRGYLYVKFTDPEVVPSVRAVRHVVNGASLTVEPALAKKKTWHCQIDPEFPVRVRRLGHGIVHIQNMISMALQRQLVQRVLKLGQSPTGFYRPTFEGRQMHLSTFCLGRHWDTRSHTYTQVRSDADGFPVPEMPTHLQELASGIQHDLNQKCKEEMFPHMQPEACIVNHYSTEGSLGLHQDLDESEASLRAGIPVISLSLGCSARYTMDQTEMQSCLLKSGDIFIFGGPARKLHHGIAKVFPKTTPRKLKDDMAKKPGRLNLTFRQIH
;
A
#
# COMPACT_ATOMS: atom_id res chain seq x y z
N MET A 1 7.41 31.92 14.23
CA MET A 1 7.92 31.39 15.52
C MET A 1 9.35 30.90 15.33
N PRO A 2 10.28 31.19 16.27
CA PRO A 2 11.66 30.71 16.21
C PRO A 2 11.74 29.18 16.22
N SER A 3 12.75 28.64 15.54
CA SER A 3 12.88 27.18 15.40
C SER A 3 13.20 26.52 16.74
N GLU A 4 13.99 27.22 17.54
CA GLU A 4 14.49 26.83 18.85
C GLU A 4 13.33 26.72 19.87
N THR A 5 12.34 27.60 19.78
CA THR A 5 11.11 27.52 20.59
C THR A 5 10.31 26.25 20.29
N VAL A 6 10.23 25.86 19.01
CA VAL A 6 9.56 24.61 18.63
C VAL A 6 10.38 23.40 19.09
N LEU A 7 11.71 23.44 18.99
CA LEU A 7 12.55 22.35 19.47
C LEU A 7 12.40 22.13 20.98
N GLN A 8 12.46 23.19 21.78
CA GLN A 8 12.24 23.13 23.23
C GLN A 8 10.88 22.54 23.59
N HIS A 9 9.83 22.89 22.82
CA HIS A 9 8.51 22.28 22.98
C HIS A 9 8.54 20.77 22.69
N MET A 10 9.20 20.36 21.62
CA MET A 10 9.29 18.94 21.24
C MET A 10 10.15 18.12 22.20
N GLU A 11 11.18 18.72 22.80
CA GLU A 11 12.07 18.06 23.77
C GLU A 11 11.36 17.63 25.06
N GLN A 12 10.14 18.14 25.32
CA GLN A 12 9.27 17.66 26.41
C GLN A 12 8.86 16.19 26.26
N PHE A 13 8.86 15.67 25.03
CA PHE A 13 8.49 14.29 24.73
C PHE A 13 9.69 13.35 24.71
N GLY A 14 10.91 13.89 24.65
CA GLY A 14 12.15 13.13 24.59
C GLY A 14 13.25 13.90 23.87
N SER A 15 14.49 13.43 24.00
CA SER A 15 15.64 14.02 23.33
C SER A 15 15.38 14.15 21.82
N ALA A 16 15.48 15.36 21.29
CA ALA A 16 15.16 15.68 19.92
C ALA A 16 16.19 16.62 19.30
N LYS A 17 16.23 16.69 17.97
CA LYS A 17 17.01 17.68 17.24
C LYS A 17 16.33 18.14 15.98
N ILE A 18 16.52 19.40 15.61
CA ILE A 18 16.11 19.91 14.30
C ILE A 18 17.06 19.36 13.24
N VAL A 19 16.54 18.58 12.30
CA VAL A 19 17.31 18.03 11.18
C VAL A 19 17.16 18.85 9.90
N LYS A 20 16.11 19.68 9.79
CA LYS A 20 15.94 20.62 8.67
C LYS A 20 15.00 21.77 9.01
N ARG A 21 15.35 22.97 8.57
CA ARG A 21 14.51 24.17 8.62
C ARG A 21 13.92 24.44 7.23
N CYS A 22 12.63 24.73 7.15
CA CYS A 22 11.92 25.08 5.92
C CYS A 22 11.05 26.31 6.15
N ARG A 23 10.63 26.99 5.09
CA ARG A 23 9.68 28.11 5.22
C ARG A 23 8.34 27.56 5.70
N GLY A 24 7.97 27.88 6.94
CA GLY A 24 6.68 27.51 7.54
C GLY A 24 6.65 26.18 8.31
N TYR A 25 7.72 25.37 8.30
CA TYR A 25 7.75 24.09 9.04
C TYR A 25 9.19 23.60 9.35
N LEU A 26 9.29 22.67 10.29
CA LEU A 26 10.55 22.09 10.78
C LEU A 26 10.51 20.57 10.69
N TYR A 27 11.67 19.96 10.49
CA TYR A 27 11.85 18.53 10.71
C TYR A 27 12.56 18.33 12.04
N VAL A 28 11.91 17.61 12.95
CA VAL A 28 12.45 17.23 14.25
C VAL A 28 12.66 15.72 14.25
N LYS A 29 13.84 15.27 14.66
CA LYS A 29 14.15 13.86 14.85
C LYS A 29 14.33 13.59 16.33
N PHE A 30 13.52 12.68 16.86
CA PHE A 30 13.68 12.13 18.20
C PHE A 30 14.80 11.08 18.22
N THR A 31 15.51 11.01 19.33
CA THR A 31 16.52 9.98 19.58
C THR A 31 15.86 8.61 19.71
N ASP A 32 14.72 8.53 20.38
CA ASP A 32 13.85 7.35 20.45
C ASP A 32 12.68 7.47 19.45
N PRO A 33 12.57 6.61 18.43
CA PRO A 33 11.47 6.64 17.48
C PRO A 33 10.11 6.23 18.08
N GLU A 34 10.08 5.47 19.18
CA GLU A 34 8.82 4.98 19.80
C GLU A 34 8.01 6.11 20.46
N VAL A 35 8.63 7.29 20.63
CA VAL A 35 7.97 8.51 21.13
C VAL A 35 7.11 9.19 20.05
N VAL A 36 7.35 8.94 18.77
CA VAL A 36 6.66 9.65 17.68
C VAL A 36 5.13 9.47 17.68
N PRO A 37 4.56 8.27 17.93
CA PRO A 37 3.12 8.12 18.05
C PRO A 37 2.49 8.95 19.17
N SER A 38 3.12 9.04 20.34
CA SER A 38 2.57 9.78 21.48
C SER A 38 2.64 11.29 21.28
N VAL A 39 3.71 11.80 20.64
CA VAL A 39 3.80 13.21 20.21
C VAL A 39 2.63 13.54 19.29
N ARG A 40 2.35 12.71 18.27
CA ARG A 40 1.27 12.96 17.30
C ARG A 40 -0.13 12.94 17.90
N ALA A 41 -0.33 12.21 18.99
CA ALA A 41 -1.62 12.11 19.64
C ALA A 41 -2.01 13.40 20.40
N VAL A 42 -1.09 14.34 20.57
CA VAL A 42 -1.28 15.55 21.36
C VAL A 42 -1.46 16.78 20.45
N ARG A 43 -2.37 17.69 20.85
CA ARG A 43 -2.48 19.00 20.23
C ARG A 43 -1.38 19.91 20.75
N HIS A 44 -0.53 20.40 19.86
CA HIS A 44 0.58 21.28 20.23
C HIS A 44 0.20 22.74 20.03
N VAL A 45 0.35 23.56 21.08
CA VAL A 45 0.19 25.01 21.00
C VAL A 45 1.46 25.65 21.58
N VAL A 46 2.14 26.46 20.77
CA VAL A 46 3.39 27.12 21.15
C VAL A 46 3.27 28.60 20.84
N ASN A 47 3.39 29.44 21.87
CA ASN A 47 3.20 30.90 21.79
C ASN A 47 1.90 31.29 21.06
N GLY A 48 0.80 30.59 21.37
CA GLY A 48 -0.52 30.83 20.78
C GLY A 48 -0.72 30.28 19.36
N ALA A 49 0.33 29.76 18.71
CA ALA A 49 0.23 29.11 17.42
C ALA A 49 -0.01 27.60 17.58
N SER A 50 -1.02 27.06 16.87
CA SER A 50 -1.21 25.62 16.79
C SER A 50 -0.15 25.02 15.86
N LEU A 51 0.53 23.97 16.31
CA LEU A 51 1.44 23.19 15.48
C LEU A 51 0.75 21.89 15.09
N THR A 52 0.80 21.55 13.79
CA THR A 52 0.46 20.22 13.31
C THR A 52 1.72 19.38 13.31
N VAL A 53 1.71 18.26 14.04
CA VAL A 53 2.80 17.29 14.02
C VAL A 53 2.39 16.12 13.15
N GLU A 54 2.98 16.07 11.97
CA GLU A 54 2.90 14.93 11.08
C GLU A 54 4.20 14.12 11.22
N PRO A 55 4.16 12.80 10.97
CA PRO A 55 5.38 12.05 10.76
C PRO A 55 6.19 12.84 9.74
N ALA A 56 7.44 13.14 10.08
CA ALA A 56 8.39 13.51 9.07
C ALA A 56 8.45 12.31 8.12
N LEU A 57 7.62 12.33 7.06
CA LEU A 57 7.84 11.53 5.87
C LEU A 57 9.26 11.88 5.49
N ALA A 58 10.15 10.95 5.83
CA ALA A 58 11.51 11.32 6.06
C ALA A 58 11.98 12.05 4.82
N LYS A 59 12.74 13.14 4.99
CA LYS A 59 13.55 13.63 3.89
C LYS A 59 14.71 12.69 3.54
N LYS A 60 14.68 11.43 3.98
CA LYS A 60 14.91 10.37 3.00
C LYS A 60 13.71 10.37 2.06
N LYS A 61 13.73 11.29 1.07
CA LYS A 61 13.15 10.98 -0.25
C LYS A 61 13.34 9.47 -0.39
N THR A 62 12.29 8.66 -0.57
CA THR A 62 12.45 7.25 -0.92
C THR A 62 12.73 6.20 0.18
N TRP A 63 12.03 6.17 1.34
CA TRP A 63 12.06 4.92 2.13
C TRP A 63 11.50 3.72 1.33
N HIS A 64 10.55 4.01 0.44
CA HIS A 64 9.94 3.00 -0.40
C HIS A 64 10.31 3.15 -1.87
N CYS A 65 10.67 4.36 -2.33
CA CYS A 65 11.00 4.57 -3.73
C CYS A 65 12.38 3.99 -4.11
N GLN A 66 12.49 3.40 -5.29
CA GLN A 66 13.75 3.05 -5.90
C GLN A 66 14.53 4.33 -6.22
N ILE A 67 15.83 4.36 -5.92
CA ILE A 67 16.76 5.45 -6.28
C ILE A 67 17.82 5.00 -7.29
N ASP A 68 17.72 3.75 -7.73
CA ASP A 68 18.60 3.19 -8.74
C ASP A 68 18.44 4.00 -10.05
N PRO A 69 19.50 4.69 -10.51
CA PRO A 69 19.43 5.49 -11.73
C PRO A 69 19.19 4.63 -12.98
N GLU A 70 19.49 3.33 -12.93
CA GLU A 70 19.20 2.38 -14.01
C GLU A 70 17.69 2.08 -14.11
N PHE A 71 16.98 2.13 -12.99
CA PHE A 71 15.54 1.86 -12.89
C PHE A 71 14.80 3.05 -12.26
N PRO A 72 14.73 4.21 -12.94
CA PRO A 72 14.12 5.40 -12.37
C PRO A 72 12.61 5.20 -12.17
N VAL A 73 12.09 5.82 -11.10
CA VAL A 73 10.65 5.84 -10.81
C VAL A 73 9.92 6.66 -11.87
N ARG A 74 9.03 6.03 -12.64
CA ARG A 74 8.19 6.70 -13.64
C ARG A 74 6.75 6.70 -13.19
N VAL A 75 6.13 7.89 -13.18
CA VAL A 75 4.71 8.06 -12.85
C VAL A 75 3.95 8.24 -14.16
N ARG A 76 3.03 7.33 -14.46
CA ARG A 76 2.16 7.40 -15.64
C ARG A 76 0.73 7.60 -15.19
N ARG A 77 0.15 8.75 -15.55
CA ARG A 77 -1.29 8.98 -15.42
C ARG A 77 -1.98 8.29 -16.61
N LEU A 78 -2.87 7.36 -16.34
CA LEU A 78 -3.59 6.59 -17.37
C LEU A 78 -5.05 7.08 -17.55
N GLY A 79 -5.50 7.96 -16.67
CA GLY A 79 -6.82 8.57 -16.67
C GLY A 79 -7.00 9.41 -15.40
N HIS A 80 -8.15 10.08 -15.27
CA HIS A 80 -8.49 10.81 -14.04
C HIS A 80 -8.60 9.84 -12.86
N GLY A 81 -7.74 10.01 -11.86
CA GLY A 81 -7.69 9.12 -10.70
C GLY A 81 -7.10 7.74 -10.98
N ILE A 82 -6.30 7.55 -12.05
CA ILE A 82 -5.65 6.27 -12.37
C ILE A 82 -4.16 6.49 -12.63
N VAL A 83 -3.31 5.87 -11.81
CA VAL A 83 -1.86 6.04 -11.91
C VAL A 83 -1.12 4.70 -11.83
N HIS A 84 -0.20 4.49 -12.76
CA HIS A 84 0.81 3.43 -12.73
C HIS A 84 2.17 4.03 -12.38
N ILE A 85 2.72 3.65 -11.22
CA ILE A 85 4.06 4.03 -10.79
C ILE A 85 5.00 2.86 -11.03
N GLN A 86 5.90 3.02 -11.99
CA GLN A 86 6.88 2.01 -12.35
C GLN A 86 8.12 2.10 -11.47
N ASN A 87 8.67 0.94 -11.11
CA ASN A 87 9.88 0.82 -10.29
C ASN A 87 9.78 1.58 -8.97
N MET A 88 8.60 1.70 -8.37
CA MET A 88 8.47 2.41 -7.11
C MET A 88 9.22 1.67 -6.01
N ILE A 89 8.95 0.38 -5.78
CA ILE A 89 9.51 -0.32 -4.62
C ILE A 89 10.97 -0.70 -4.85
N SER A 90 11.88 -0.22 -3.98
CA SER A 90 13.30 -0.58 -4.05
C SER A 90 13.50 -2.10 -3.92
N MET A 91 14.53 -2.65 -4.57
CA MET A 91 14.75 -4.10 -4.55
C MET A 91 14.96 -4.65 -3.13
N ALA A 92 15.60 -3.89 -2.23
CA ALA A 92 15.76 -4.29 -0.84
C ALA A 92 14.41 -4.43 -0.13
N LEU A 93 13.50 -3.47 -0.34
CA LEU A 93 12.14 -3.52 0.21
C LEU A 93 11.30 -4.62 -0.45
N GLN A 94 11.44 -4.85 -1.76
CA GLN A 94 10.78 -5.98 -2.43
C GLN A 94 11.14 -7.31 -1.76
N ARG A 95 12.42 -7.56 -1.47
CA ARG A 95 12.87 -8.78 -0.78
C ARG A 95 12.27 -8.92 0.61
N GLN A 96 12.30 -7.84 1.40
CA GLN A 96 11.71 -7.82 2.75
C GLN A 96 10.21 -8.12 2.72
N LEU A 97 9.47 -7.48 1.81
CA LEU A 97 8.03 -7.70 1.63
C LEU A 97 7.74 -9.14 1.20
N VAL A 98 8.46 -9.67 0.20
CA VAL A 98 8.29 -11.05 -0.27
C VAL A 98 8.51 -12.04 0.89
N GLN A 99 9.64 -11.93 1.59
CA GLN A 99 9.97 -12.84 2.70
C GLN A 99 8.91 -12.79 3.81
N ARG A 100 8.47 -11.58 4.20
CA ARG A 100 7.48 -11.41 5.26
C ARG A 100 6.11 -11.95 4.85
N VAL A 101 5.66 -11.63 3.64
CA VAL A 101 4.36 -12.06 3.12
C VAL A 101 4.32 -13.57 2.91
N LEU A 102 5.37 -14.17 2.37
CA LEU A 102 5.44 -15.62 2.21
C LEU A 102 5.51 -16.35 3.55
N LYS A 103 6.18 -15.78 4.56
CA LYS A 103 6.19 -16.31 5.93
C LYS A 103 4.78 -16.24 6.56
N LEU A 104 4.10 -15.10 6.46
CA LEU A 104 2.72 -14.95 6.93
C LEU A 104 1.77 -15.90 6.19
N GLY A 105 1.94 -16.03 4.87
CA GLY A 105 1.13 -16.91 4.04
C GLY A 105 1.33 -18.41 4.29
N GLN A 106 2.34 -18.80 5.08
CA GLN A 106 2.56 -20.19 5.54
C GLN A 106 1.94 -20.46 6.91
N SER A 107 1.40 -19.45 7.60
CA SER A 107 0.72 -19.66 8.87
C SER A 107 -0.63 -20.39 8.67
N PRO A 108 -1.26 -20.89 9.75
CA PRO A 108 -2.62 -21.44 9.68
C PRO A 108 -3.66 -20.47 9.13
N THR A 109 -3.42 -19.16 9.28
CA THR A 109 -4.24 -18.06 8.75
C THR A 109 -3.66 -17.46 7.46
N GLY A 110 -2.81 -18.23 6.78
CA GLY A 110 -2.13 -17.85 5.56
C GLY A 110 -2.96 -18.12 4.30
N PHE A 111 -2.26 -18.41 3.21
CA PHE A 111 -2.87 -18.58 1.88
C PHE A 111 -3.89 -19.71 1.86
N TYR A 112 -5.09 -19.40 1.38
CA TYR A 112 -6.10 -20.38 0.99
C TYR A 112 -6.57 -20.10 -0.45
N ARG A 113 -7.29 -21.04 -1.06
CA ARG A 113 -7.89 -20.84 -2.38
C ARG A 113 -9.39 -20.55 -2.21
N PRO A 114 -9.84 -19.29 -2.39
CA PRO A 114 -11.23 -18.92 -2.20
C PRO A 114 -12.13 -19.51 -3.29
N THR A 115 -13.42 -19.64 -2.96
CA THR A 115 -14.47 -20.02 -3.90
C THR A 115 -15.41 -18.84 -4.07
N PHE A 116 -15.59 -18.39 -5.31
CA PHE A 116 -16.47 -17.28 -5.66
C PHE A 116 -17.56 -17.80 -6.59
N GLU A 117 -18.83 -17.56 -6.27
CA GLU A 117 -19.99 -18.04 -7.04
C GLU A 117 -19.91 -19.54 -7.41
N GLY A 118 -19.48 -20.36 -6.45
CA GLY A 118 -19.37 -21.82 -6.63
C GLY A 118 -18.16 -22.30 -7.44
N ARG A 119 -17.24 -21.40 -7.85
CA ARG A 119 -16.02 -21.77 -8.58
C ARG A 119 -14.76 -21.39 -7.80
N GLN A 120 -13.76 -22.26 -7.79
CA GLN A 120 -12.47 -21.93 -7.21
C GLN A 120 -11.76 -20.84 -8.02
N MET A 121 -11.32 -19.78 -7.34
CA MET A 121 -10.59 -18.69 -8.00
C MET A 121 -9.21 -19.16 -8.49
N HIS A 122 -8.67 -18.51 -9.51
CA HIS A 122 -7.35 -18.83 -10.09
C HIS A 122 -6.20 -18.10 -9.37
N LEU A 123 -6.28 -18.02 -8.04
CA LEU A 123 -5.29 -17.43 -7.15
C LEU A 123 -5.39 -18.06 -5.75
N SER A 124 -4.35 -17.90 -4.94
CA SER A 124 -4.44 -18.09 -3.49
C SER A 124 -4.44 -16.73 -2.81
N THR A 125 -5.20 -16.57 -1.74
CA THR A 125 -5.31 -15.29 -1.03
C THR A 125 -5.23 -15.45 0.48
N PHE A 126 -4.93 -14.36 1.16
CA PHE A 126 -5.26 -14.14 2.57
C PHE A 126 -5.34 -12.63 2.84
N CYS A 127 -6.01 -12.26 3.92
CA CYS A 127 -6.15 -10.86 4.30
C CYS A 127 -5.36 -10.53 5.57
N LEU A 128 -4.99 -9.26 5.71
CA LEU A 128 -4.46 -8.66 6.93
C LEU A 128 -5.37 -7.51 7.37
N GLY A 129 -5.56 -7.34 8.68
CA GLY A 129 -6.38 -6.29 9.30
C GLY A 129 -7.87 -6.61 9.31
N ARG A 130 -8.46 -6.80 8.13
CA ARG A 130 -9.86 -7.17 7.92
C ARG A 130 -9.97 -8.20 6.81
N HIS A 131 -10.83 -9.19 7.01
CA HIS A 131 -11.02 -10.30 6.07
C HIS A 131 -12.14 -9.98 5.08
N TRP A 132 -11.86 -10.07 3.78
CA TRP A 132 -12.90 -9.97 2.76
C TRP A 132 -13.56 -11.34 2.56
N ASP A 133 -14.83 -11.45 2.93
CA ASP A 133 -15.62 -12.67 2.77
C ASP A 133 -16.25 -12.73 1.37
N THR A 134 -15.86 -13.72 0.59
CA THR A 134 -16.30 -13.91 -0.80
C THR A 134 -17.77 -14.32 -0.95
N ARG A 135 -18.42 -14.75 0.14
CA ARG A 135 -19.82 -15.20 0.13
C ARG A 135 -20.75 -14.07 0.54
N SER A 136 -20.39 -13.33 1.59
CA SER A 136 -21.22 -12.22 2.09
C SER A 136 -20.90 -10.88 1.44
N HIS A 137 -19.78 -10.77 0.71
CA HIS A 137 -19.30 -9.50 0.15
C HIS A 137 -19.10 -8.43 1.23
N THR A 138 -18.56 -8.83 2.38
CA THR A 138 -18.33 -7.93 3.52
C THR A 138 -16.95 -8.13 4.13
N TYR A 139 -16.49 -7.10 4.85
CA TYR A 139 -15.27 -7.18 5.63
C TYR A 139 -15.55 -7.59 7.08
N THR A 140 -14.90 -8.64 7.55
CA THR A 140 -15.09 -9.24 8.88
C THR A 140 -13.77 -9.30 9.65
N GLN A 141 -13.83 -9.61 10.95
CA GLN A 141 -12.63 -9.86 11.79
C GLN A 141 -12.25 -11.34 11.84
N VAL A 142 -13.04 -12.19 11.19
CA VAL A 142 -12.91 -13.65 11.20
C VAL A 142 -12.90 -14.14 9.77
N ARG A 143 -12.10 -15.14 9.45
CA ARG A 143 -12.00 -15.75 8.12
C ARG A 143 -13.20 -16.68 7.87
N SER A 144 -14.39 -16.08 7.87
CA SER A 144 -15.70 -16.74 7.89
C SER A 144 -15.97 -17.60 6.65
N ASP A 145 -15.39 -17.22 5.51
CA ASP A 145 -15.50 -18.01 4.29
C ASP A 145 -14.42 -19.09 4.12
N ALA A 146 -13.42 -19.14 5.02
CA ALA A 146 -12.25 -20.01 4.93
C ALA A 146 -12.15 -20.98 6.11
N ASP A 147 -11.40 -20.62 7.15
CA ASP A 147 -11.00 -21.51 8.27
C ASP A 147 -11.61 -21.09 9.62
N GLY A 148 -12.33 -19.98 9.67
CA GLY A 148 -13.00 -19.49 10.88
C GLY A 148 -12.06 -18.90 11.94
N PHE A 149 -10.75 -18.77 11.67
CA PHE A 149 -9.83 -18.11 12.59
C PHE A 149 -9.93 -16.57 12.51
N PRO A 150 -9.51 -15.85 13.55
CA PRO A 150 -9.34 -14.40 13.48
C PRO A 150 -8.41 -14.00 12.32
N VAL A 151 -8.72 -12.90 11.65
CA VAL A 151 -7.82 -12.32 10.64
C VAL A 151 -6.53 -11.85 11.30
N PRO A 152 -5.34 -12.12 10.73
CA PRO A 152 -4.10 -11.58 11.25
C PRO A 152 -4.10 -10.05 11.21
N GLU A 153 -3.55 -9.40 12.23
CA GLU A 153 -3.40 -7.95 12.23
C GLU A 153 -2.54 -7.48 11.06
N MET A 154 -2.87 -6.31 10.52
CA MET A 154 -2.03 -5.65 9.53
C MET A 154 -0.90 -4.89 10.23
N PRO A 155 0.37 -5.28 10.01
CA PRO A 155 1.50 -4.59 10.63
C PRO A 155 1.56 -3.10 10.27
N THR A 156 1.90 -2.24 11.24
CA THR A 156 1.95 -0.78 11.08
C THR A 156 2.79 -0.32 9.88
N HIS A 157 3.97 -0.90 9.66
CA HIS A 157 4.82 -0.54 8.52
C HIS A 157 4.18 -0.80 7.14
N LEU A 158 3.20 -1.70 7.02
CA LEU A 158 2.44 -1.89 5.78
C LEU A 158 1.36 -0.81 5.61
N GLN A 159 0.76 -0.37 6.72
CA GLN A 159 -0.16 0.77 6.73
C GLN A 159 0.57 2.05 6.31
N GLU A 160 1.71 2.32 6.95
CA GLU A 160 2.59 3.45 6.65
C GLU A 160 3.10 3.43 5.21
N LEU A 161 3.43 2.25 4.68
CA LEU A 161 3.83 2.09 3.27
C LEU A 161 2.72 2.58 2.32
N ALA A 162 1.49 2.13 2.52
CA ALA A 162 0.36 2.49 1.66
C ALA A 162 0.02 3.98 1.77
N SER A 163 -0.14 4.51 3.00
CA SER A 163 -0.39 5.95 3.22
C SER A 163 0.76 6.80 2.68
N GLY A 164 2.01 6.36 2.85
CA GLY A 164 3.20 7.04 2.31
C GLY A 164 3.23 7.08 0.78
N ILE A 165 2.86 5.99 0.10
CA ILE A 165 2.76 5.94 -1.37
C ILE A 165 1.73 6.97 -1.88
N GLN A 166 0.55 7.01 -1.28
CA GLN A 166 -0.51 7.96 -1.67
C GLN A 166 -0.05 9.40 -1.44
N HIS A 167 0.54 9.69 -0.27
CA HIS A 167 1.05 11.02 0.03
C HIS A 167 2.14 11.45 -0.96
N ASP A 168 3.17 10.60 -1.17
CA ASP A 168 4.28 10.90 -2.08
C ASP A 168 3.81 11.15 -3.51
N LEU A 169 2.77 10.43 -3.96
CA LEU A 169 2.20 10.62 -5.27
C LEU A 169 1.49 11.97 -5.41
N ASN A 170 0.64 12.36 -4.44
CA ASN A 170 0.00 13.67 -4.43
C ASN A 170 1.04 14.80 -4.44
N GLN A 171 2.08 14.69 -3.61
CA GLN A 171 3.17 15.66 -3.56
C GLN A 171 3.91 15.77 -4.90
N LYS A 172 4.26 14.64 -5.52
CA LYS A 172 4.96 14.61 -6.81
C LYS A 172 4.09 15.15 -7.94
N CYS A 173 2.77 14.93 -7.87
CA CYS A 173 1.78 15.43 -8.81
C CYS A 173 1.41 16.91 -8.59
N LYS A 174 1.79 17.50 -7.44
CA LYS A 174 1.38 18.86 -7.02
C LYS A 174 -0.13 19.07 -7.05
N GLU A 175 -0.87 18.01 -6.74
CA GLU A 175 -2.32 17.94 -6.84
C GLU A 175 -2.82 16.91 -5.83
N GLU A 176 -3.92 17.20 -5.14
CA GLU A 176 -4.57 16.24 -4.25
C GLU A 176 -5.41 15.25 -5.08
N MET A 177 -4.74 14.41 -5.84
CA MET A 177 -5.36 13.47 -6.77
C MET A 177 -6.14 12.38 -6.04
N PHE A 178 -5.66 11.96 -4.86
CA PHE A 178 -6.28 10.94 -4.04
C PHE A 178 -6.49 11.44 -2.61
N PRO A 179 -7.68 11.25 -2.03
CA PRO A 179 -7.89 11.47 -0.60
C PRO A 179 -6.89 10.70 0.25
N HIS A 180 -6.61 11.22 1.45
CA HIS A 180 -5.76 10.52 2.41
C HIS A 180 -6.34 9.15 2.78
N MET A 181 -5.52 8.11 2.64
CA MET A 181 -5.91 6.73 2.96
C MET A 181 -5.40 6.31 4.35
N GLN A 182 -6.30 5.73 5.15
CA GLN A 182 -5.99 4.96 6.34
C GLN A 182 -6.36 3.49 6.06
N PRO A 183 -5.41 2.66 5.60
CA PRO A 183 -5.73 1.30 5.18
C PRO A 183 -6.14 0.45 6.40
N GLU A 184 -7.25 -0.24 6.27
CA GLU A 184 -7.80 -1.15 7.28
C GLU A 184 -7.70 -2.61 6.85
N ALA A 185 -7.61 -2.85 5.53
CA ALA A 185 -7.39 -4.15 4.93
C ALA A 185 -6.18 -4.14 4.00
N CYS A 186 -5.46 -5.25 3.98
CA CYS A 186 -4.56 -5.60 2.89
C CYS A 186 -4.87 -7.01 2.41
N ILE A 187 -5.35 -7.13 1.17
CA ILE A 187 -5.60 -8.42 0.52
C ILE A 187 -4.32 -8.83 -0.18
N VAL A 188 -3.79 -9.99 0.20
CA VAL A 188 -2.56 -10.54 -0.36
C VAL A 188 -2.92 -11.66 -1.32
N ASN A 189 -2.72 -11.42 -2.62
CA ASN A 189 -2.97 -12.41 -3.66
C ASN A 189 -1.65 -13.02 -4.17
N HIS A 190 -1.61 -14.35 -4.27
CA HIS A 190 -0.59 -15.09 -4.99
C HIS A 190 -1.20 -15.71 -6.25
N TYR A 191 -0.56 -15.44 -7.39
CA TYR A 191 -0.91 -16.02 -8.68
C TYR A 191 0.23 -16.92 -9.15
N SER A 192 -0.10 -18.16 -9.51
CA SER A 192 0.80 -19.01 -10.29
C SER A 192 0.91 -18.48 -11.73
N THR A 193 1.67 -19.15 -12.59
CA THR A 193 1.77 -18.77 -14.01
C THR A 193 0.46 -18.93 -14.78
N GLU A 194 -0.41 -19.82 -14.29
CA GLU A 194 -1.77 -20.05 -14.81
C GLU A 194 -2.83 -19.23 -14.06
N GLY A 195 -2.38 -18.37 -13.13
CA GLY A 195 -3.27 -17.56 -12.32
C GLY A 195 -3.85 -16.37 -13.09
N SER A 196 -5.08 -16.02 -12.77
CA SER A 196 -5.82 -14.91 -13.37
C SER A 196 -6.90 -14.40 -12.42
N LEU A 197 -7.41 -13.21 -12.71
CA LEU A 197 -8.58 -12.63 -12.07
C LEU A 197 -9.32 -11.81 -13.12
N GLY A 198 -10.60 -12.15 -13.34
CA GLY A 198 -11.45 -11.46 -14.31
C GLY A 198 -11.66 -9.97 -13.98
N LEU A 199 -12.27 -9.24 -14.91
CA LEU A 199 -12.68 -7.86 -14.65
C LEU A 199 -13.70 -7.84 -13.51
N HIS A 200 -13.42 -7.04 -12.49
CA HIS A 200 -14.27 -6.81 -11.33
C HIS A 200 -14.07 -5.38 -10.81
N GLN A 201 -14.98 -4.94 -9.95
CA GLN A 201 -14.87 -3.68 -9.22
C GLN A 201 -14.69 -3.97 -7.73
N ASP A 202 -13.98 -3.08 -7.05
CA ASP A 202 -13.85 -3.10 -5.60
C ASP A 202 -14.96 -2.24 -5.00
N LEU A 203 -16.09 -2.86 -4.65
CA LEU A 203 -17.31 -2.17 -4.19
C LEU A 203 -17.78 -2.59 -2.79
N ASP A 204 -17.01 -3.42 -2.09
CA ASP A 204 -17.43 -4.03 -0.82
C ASP A 204 -16.98 -3.20 0.42
N GLU A 205 -16.36 -2.03 0.20
CA GLU A 205 -16.13 -1.01 1.24
C GLU A 205 -17.39 -0.15 1.48
N SER A 206 -17.46 0.64 2.57
CA SER A 206 -18.65 1.49 2.80
C SER A 206 -18.93 2.45 1.66
N GLU A 207 -20.22 2.78 1.53
CA GLU A 207 -20.69 3.93 0.76
C GLU A 207 -19.96 5.24 1.07
N ALA A 208 -19.51 5.44 2.31
CA ALA A 208 -18.72 6.61 2.69
C ALA A 208 -17.32 6.57 2.05
N SER A 209 -16.62 5.43 2.15
CA SER A 209 -15.31 5.21 1.53
C SER A 209 -15.37 5.31 0.00
N LEU A 210 -16.36 4.65 -0.62
CA LEU A 210 -16.58 4.68 -2.06
C LEU A 210 -16.91 6.10 -2.57
N ARG A 211 -17.79 6.83 -1.89
CA ARG A 211 -18.20 8.20 -2.26
C ARG A 211 -17.09 9.21 -2.08
N ALA A 212 -16.29 9.07 -1.02
CA ALA A 212 -15.11 9.90 -0.81
C ALA A 212 -14.04 9.62 -1.89
N GLY A 213 -14.10 8.47 -2.59
CA GLY A 213 -13.12 8.09 -3.59
C GLY A 213 -11.79 7.67 -2.97
N ILE A 214 -11.79 7.12 -1.74
CA ILE A 214 -10.58 6.67 -1.06
C ILE A 214 -9.87 5.63 -1.95
N PRO A 215 -8.58 5.81 -2.30
CA PRO A 215 -7.95 5.01 -3.35
C PRO A 215 -7.82 3.53 -2.97
N VAL A 216 -7.69 2.67 -3.99
CA VAL A 216 -7.14 1.32 -3.88
C VAL A 216 -5.68 1.38 -4.30
N ILE A 217 -4.78 0.87 -3.46
CA ILE A 217 -3.33 0.85 -3.73
C ILE A 217 -2.87 -0.59 -3.92
N SER A 218 -2.37 -0.92 -5.10
CA SER A 218 -2.00 -2.27 -5.50
C SER A 218 -0.51 -2.39 -5.81
N LEU A 219 0.22 -3.11 -4.98
CA LEU A 219 1.67 -3.34 -5.11
C LEU A 219 1.93 -4.69 -5.80
N SER A 220 2.84 -4.72 -6.78
CA SER A 220 3.22 -5.95 -7.51
C SER A 220 4.62 -6.44 -7.16
N LEU A 221 4.78 -7.74 -6.88
CA LEU A 221 6.06 -8.40 -6.60
C LEU A 221 6.18 -9.71 -7.39
N GLY A 222 7.38 -10.06 -7.85
CA GLY A 222 7.64 -11.32 -8.54
C GLY A 222 7.37 -11.27 -10.04
N CYS A 223 6.66 -12.27 -10.58
CA CYS A 223 6.34 -12.32 -12.00
C CYS A 223 5.52 -11.11 -12.45
N SER A 224 5.81 -10.61 -13.65
CA SER A 224 5.05 -9.56 -14.31
C SER A 224 3.66 -10.08 -14.70
N ALA A 225 2.68 -9.19 -14.74
CA ALA A 225 1.32 -9.54 -15.15
C ALA A 225 0.71 -8.49 -16.08
N ARG A 226 -0.14 -8.95 -17.00
CA ARG A 226 -1.01 -8.09 -17.80
C ARG A 226 -2.21 -7.71 -16.93
N TYR A 227 -2.21 -6.46 -16.47
CA TYR A 227 -3.32 -5.85 -15.77
C TYR A 227 -4.27 -5.25 -16.80
N THR A 228 -5.54 -5.62 -16.75
CA THR A 228 -6.58 -5.11 -17.64
C THR A 228 -7.47 -4.17 -16.88
N MET A 229 -7.93 -3.12 -17.55
CA MET A 229 -8.87 -2.16 -17.01
C MET A 229 -9.84 -1.72 -18.11
N ASP A 230 -11.10 -1.51 -17.77
CA ASP A 230 -12.09 -0.97 -18.70
C ASP A 230 -12.19 0.55 -18.56
N GLN A 231 -12.98 1.20 -19.42
CA GLN A 231 -13.34 2.62 -19.28
C GLN A 231 -12.15 3.60 -19.28
N THR A 232 -11.04 3.21 -19.87
CA THR A 232 -9.85 4.06 -20.11
C THR A 232 -9.39 3.93 -21.56
N GLU A 233 -8.62 4.91 -22.04
CA GLU A 233 -7.95 4.83 -23.34
C GLU A 233 -6.95 3.66 -23.39
N MET A 234 -6.39 3.29 -22.23
CA MET A 234 -5.43 2.19 -22.08
C MET A 234 -6.08 0.96 -21.43
N GLN A 235 -6.63 0.08 -22.26
CA GLN A 235 -7.32 -1.14 -21.80
C GLN A 235 -6.44 -2.14 -21.02
N SER A 236 -5.12 -2.02 -21.10
CA SER A 236 -4.20 -2.83 -20.30
C SER A 236 -2.84 -2.20 -20.12
N CYS A 237 -2.16 -2.58 -19.04
CA CYS A 237 -0.74 -2.28 -18.82
C CYS A 237 0.00 -3.50 -18.28
N LEU A 238 1.33 -3.48 -18.41
CA LEU A 238 2.20 -4.50 -17.83
C LEU A 238 2.65 -4.02 -16.44
N LEU A 239 2.26 -4.75 -15.40
CA LEU A 239 2.77 -4.54 -14.04
C LEU A 239 3.97 -5.45 -13.80
N LYS A 240 5.12 -4.86 -13.46
CA LYS A 240 6.35 -5.57 -13.13
C LYS A 240 6.58 -5.59 -11.62
N SER A 241 7.56 -6.38 -11.17
CA SER A 241 7.96 -6.39 -9.77
C SER A 241 8.45 -5.01 -9.31
N GLY A 242 7.86 -4.50 -8.25
CA GLY A 242 8.13 -3.17 -7.70
C GLY A 242 7.21 -2.07 -8.22
N ASP A 243 6.31 -2.36 -9.15
CA ASP A 243 5.33 -1.38 -9.61
C ASP A 243 4.18 -1.22 -8.61
N ILE A 244 3.64 0.00 -8.55
CA ILE A 244 2.38 0.32 -7.88
C ILE A 244 1.35 0.70 -8.93
N PHE A 245 0.14 0.19 -8.78
CA PHE A 245 -1.04 0.67 -9.47
C PHE A 245 -1.99 1.26 -8.43
N ILE A 246 -2.44 2.50 -8.64
CA ILE A 246 -3.36 3.18 -7.73
C ILE A 246 -4.52 3.77 -8.53
N PHE A 247 -5.74 3.52 -8.06
CA PHE A 247 -6.95 4.10 -8.62
C PHE A 247 -7.88 4.57 -7.51
N GLY A 248 -8.60 5.66 -7.73
CA GLY A 248 -9.39 6.36 -6.71
C GLY A 248 -10.03 7.61 -7.27
N GLY A 249 -10.59 8.44 -6.39
CA GLY A 249 -11.35 9.62 -6.81
C GLY A 249 -12.42 9.26 -7.86
N PRO A 250 -12.44 9.91 -9.03
CA PRO A 250 -13.39 9.58 -10.11
C PRO A 250 -13.31 8.13 -10.60
N ALA A 251 -12.14 7.49 -10.49
CA ALA A 251 -11.91 6.12 -10.93
C ALA A 251 -12.01 5.08 -9.80
N ARG A 252 -12.60 5.44 -8.64
CA ARG A 252 -12.70 4.50 -7.50
C ARG A 252 -13.45 3.21 -7.85
N LYS A 253 -14.34 3.26 -8.82
CA LYS A 253 -15.13 2.12 -9.33
C LYS A 253 -14.60 1.56 -10.66
N LEU A 254 -13.30 1.65 -10.91
CA LEU A 254 -12.67 1.11 -12.13
C LEU A 254 -12.84 -0.42 -12.22
N HIS A 255 -13.35 -0.97 -13.33
CA HIS A 255 -13.24 -2.43 -13.52
C HIS A 255 -11.82 -2.77 -13.89
N HIS A 256 -11.29 -3.79 -13.23
CA HIS A 256 -9.92 -4.20 -13.43
C HIS A 256 -9.70 -5.67 -13.15
N GLY A 257 -8.55 -6.20 -13.58
CA GLY A 257 -8.23 -7.61 -13.41
C GLY A 257 -6.81 -7.98 -13.80
N ILE A 258 -6.49 -9.26 -13.65
CA ILE A 258 -5.23 -9.87 -14.07
C ILE A 258 -5.53 -10.87 -15.18
N ALA A 259 -5.32 -10.46 -16.42
CA ALA A 259 -5.59 -11.32 -17.58
C ALA A 259 -4.55 -12.44 -17.75
N LYS A 260 -3.29 -12.18 -17.37
CA LYS A 260 -2.20 -13.15 -17.53
C LYS A 260 -1.01 -12.85 -16.61
N VAL A 261 -0.42 -13.89 -16.03
CA VAL A 261 0.90 -13.84 -15.39
C VAL A 261 1.95 -14.35 -16.36
N PHE A 262 3.05 -13.62 -16.53
CA PHE A 262 4.12 -13.99 -17.44
C PHE A 262 5.18 -14.85 -16.74
N PRO A 263 5.37 -16.13 -17.12
CA PRO A 263 6.34 -17.00 -16.49
C PRO A 263 7.77 -16.48 -16.68
N LYS A 264 8.67 -16.86 -15.78
CA LYS A 264 10.12 -16.57 -15.84
C LYS A 264 10.47 -15.06 -15.86
N THR A 265 9.57 -14.20 -15.42
CA THR A 265 9.80 -12.74 -15.34
C THR A 265 10.12 -12.22 -13.93
N THR A 266 10.17 -13.10 -12.92
CA THR A 266 10.63 -12.73 -11.57
C THR A 266 12.06 -12.18 -11.60
N PRO A 267 12.33 -11.01 -10.99
CA PRO A 267 13.69 -10.46 -10.89
C PRO A 267 14.66 -11.47 -10.29
N ARG A 268 15.90 -11.53 -10.83
CA ARG A 268 16.93 -12.48 -10.37
C ARG A 268 17.13 -12.42 -8.85
N LYS A 269 17.14 -11.22 -8.27
CA LYS A 269 17.33 -10.97 -6.83
C LYS A 269 16.17 -11.45 -5.94
N LEU A 270 15.03 -11.85 -6.50
CA LEU A 270 13.88 -12.41 -5.78
C LEU A 270 13.66 -13.91 -6.01
N LYS A 271 14.45 -14.54 -6.91
CA LYS A 271 14.22 -15.95 -7.28
C LYS A 271 14.31 -16.89 -6.08
N ASP A 272 15.34 -16.74 -5.25
CA ASP A 272 15.54 -17.59 -4.09
C ASP A 272 14.47 -17.35 -3.02
N ASP A 273 14.14 -16.07 -2.79
CA ASP A 273 13.10 -15.66 -1.83
C ASP A 273 11.71 -16.23 -2.21
N MET A 274 11.43 -16.41 -3.51
CA MET A 274 10.16 -16.94 -4.03
C MET A 274 10.23 -18.41 -4.48
N ALA A 275 11.35 -19.11 -4.27
CA ALA A 275 11.57 -20.44 -4.84
C ALA A 275 10.49 -21.47 -4.43
N LYS A 276 10.02 -21.39 -3.18
CA LYS A 276 8.99 -22.30 -2.63
C LYS A 276 7.57 -21.98 -3.11
N LYS A 277 7.34 -20.77 -3.64
CA LYS A 277 6.02 -20.31 -4.13
C LYS A 277 6.22 -19.37 -5.32
N PRO A 278 6.66 -19.89 -6.47
CA PRO A 278 6.94 -19.08 -7.66
C PRO A 278 5.66 -18.43 -8.18
N GLY A 279 5.80 -17.29 -8.85
CA GLY A 279 4.67 -16.57 -9.45
C GLY A 279 4.68 -15.09 -9.12
N ARG A 280 3.48 -14.51 -9.02
CA ARG A 280 3.25 -13.10 -8.70
C ARG A 280 2.60 -12.97 -7.33
N LEU A 281 3.12 -12.06 -6.52
CA LEU A 281 2.45 -11.58 -5.31
C LEU A 281 1.88 -10.19 -5.56
N ASN A 282 0.75 -9.93 -4.93
CA ASN A 282 0.07 -8.64 -4.96
C ASN A 282 -0.45 -8.29 -3.57
N LEU A 283 -0.18 -7.07 -3.13
CA LEU A 283 -0.71 -6.52 -1.89
C LEU A 283 -1.64 -5.37 -2.27
N THR A 284 -2.93 -5.52 -1.98
CA THR A 284 -3.95 -4.52 -2.31
C THR A 284 -4.51 -3.93 -1.03
N PHE A 285 -4.23 -2.64 -0.79
CA PHE A 285 -4.64 -1.91 0.40
C PHE A 285 -5.96 -1.19 0.16
N ARG A 286 -6.85 -1.25 1.15
CA ARG A 286 -8.20 -0.70 1.11
C ARG A 286 -8.56 -0.09 2.47
N GLN A 287 -9.30 1.01 2.43
CA GLN A 287 -9.96 1.59 3.61
C GLN A 287 -11.44 1.23 3.51
N ILE A 288 -11.96 0.58 4.54
CA ILE A 288 -13.27 -0.03 4.53
C ILE A 288 -14.29 1.00 4.95
N HIS A 289 -14.26 1.37 6.23
CA HIS A 289 -15.34 1.96 7.04
C HIS A 289 -16.77 1.52 6.74
#